data_AF-A0A8J4Y2Q0-F1
#
_entry.id   AF-A0A8J4Y2Q0-F1
#
_cell.length_a   1.000
_cell.length_b   1.000
_cell.length_c   1.000
_cell.angle_alpha   90.00
_cell.angle_beta   90.00
_cell.angle_gamma   90.00
#
_symmetry.space_group_name_H-M   'P 1'
#
loop_
_entity.id
_entity.type
_entity.pdbx_description
1 polymer ?
#
loop_
_entity_poly.entity_id
_entity_poly.type
_entity_poly.pdbx_seq_one_letter_code
_entity_poly.pdbx_strand_id
1 'polypeptide(L)'
;MGKKDKKKGAGAAKTAAKTEKKGNLKLKKELVAKGEEDFDSLLAKFAAEDAALNVVKEEVVSPPSRRSCFTLIPHPTQDQLILFGGEYFNGSKTFMYNDLFFYHIKHDRWIQVLTPNSPPPRSGHQAVALGRGGGQLWVFGGEFSSVNQSHFYHFKDLWVFHLSENKWEKVT
;
A
#
# COMPACT_ATOMS: atom_id res chain seq x y z
N MET A 1 -7.98 45.28 -26.67
CA MET A 1 -6.66 44.89 -26.15
C MET A 1 -6.84 44.08 -24.87
N GLY A 2 -6.93 42.75 -24.97
CA GLY A 2 -7.07 41.85 -23.81
C GLY A 2 -5.70 41.45 -23.26
N LYS A 3 -5.43 41.72 -21.99
CA LYS A 3 -4.18 41.38 -21.30
C LYS A 3 -4.07 39.85 -21.14
N LYS A 4 -2.91 39.31 -21.51
CA LYS A 4 -2.49 37.91 -21.32
C LYS A 4 -2.40 37.56 -19.82
N ASP A 5 -3.19 36.58 -19.38
CA ASP A 5 -2.97 35.88 -18.12
C ASP A 5 -1.73 34.98 -18.23
N LYS A 6 -0.64 35.40 -17.58
CA LYS A 6 0.58 34.59 -17.41
C LYS A 6 0.34 33.49 -16.38
N LYS A 7 0.42 32.22 -16.81
CA LYS A 7 0.53 31.00 -15.98
C LYS A 7 1.53 31.19 -14.81
N LYS A 8 1.05 31.52 -13.61
CA LYS A 8 1.88 31.71 -12.40
C LYS A 8 2.25 30.41 -11.66
N GLY A 9 1.75 29.24 -12.07
CA GLY A 9 1.99 27.96 -11.37
C GLY A 9 3.10 27.05 -11.93
N ALA A 10 3.50 27.23 -13.19
CA ALA A 10 4.39 26.27 -13.87
C ALA A 10 5.86 26.31 -13.38
N GLY A 11 6.31 27.45 -12.84
CA GLY A 11 7.69 27.60 -12.33
C GLY A 11 7.91 26.87 -11.00
N ALA A 12 6.95 26.99 -10.08
CA ALA A 12 7.03 26.34 -8.76
C ALA A 12 7.00 24.82 -8.87
N ALA A 13 6.12 24.26 -9.71
CA ALA A 13 6.04 22.82 -9.95
C ALA A 13 7.33 22.25 -10.56
N LYS A 14 7.96 22.97 -11.49
CA LYS A 14 9.25 22.57 -12.09
C LYS A 14 10.39 22.60 -11.07
N THR A 15 10.42 23.60 -10.19
CA THR A 15 11.41 23.70 -9.13
C THR A 15 11.24 22.58 -8.10
N ALA A 16 10.00 22.30 -7.67
CA ALA A 16 9.70 21.20 -6.75
C ALA A 16 10.13 19.84 -7.33
N ALA A 17 9.77 19.54 -8.57
CA ALA A 17 10.16 18.29 -9.24
C ALA A 17 11.69 18.15 -9.38
N LYS A 18 12.40 19.26 -9.61
CA LYS A 18 13.87 19.24 -9.70
C LYS A 18 14.53 19.00 -8.34
N THR A 19 13.98 19.57 -7.27
CA THR A 19 14.43 19.35 -5.90
C THR A 19 14.15 17.91 -5.46
N GLU A 20 12.97 17.38 -5.73
CA GLU A 20 12.58 15.98 -5.46
C GLU A 20 13.51 15.00 -6.20
N LYS A 21 13.75 15.24 -7.50
CA LYS A 21 14.68 14.42 -8.29
C LYS A 21 16.10 14.41 -7.72
N LYS A 22 16.58 15.56 -7.23
CA LYS A 22 17.91 15.66 -6.59
C LYS A 22 17.95 14.96 -5.23
N GLY A 23 16.87 15.03 -4.46
CA GLY A 23 16.68 14.28 -3.22
C GLY A 23 16.75 12.77 -3.44
N ASN A 24 15.98 12.25 -4.41
CA ASN A 24 15.95 10.82 -4.75
C ASN A 24 17.32 10.32 -5.24
N LEU A 25 18.05 11.11 -6.04
CA LEU A 25 19.40 10.78 -6.48
C LEU A 25 20.41 10.69 -5.33
N LYS A 26 20.26 11.53 -4.31
CA LYS A 26 21.11 11.49 -3.11
C LYS A 26 20.77 10.27 -2.26
N LEU A 27 19.47 10.02 -2.04
CA LEU A 27 18.97 8.86 -1.32
C LEU A 27 19.46 7.55 -1.95
N LYS A 28 19.33 7.40 -3.28
CA LYS A 28 19.80 6.22 -4.01
C LYS A 28 21.30 5.95 -3.81
N LYS A 29 22.13 7.00 -3.74
CA LYS A 29 23.56 6.86 -3.46
C LYS A 29 23.84 6.43 -2.01
N GLU A 30 23.07 6.94 -1.05
CA GLU A 30 23.19 6.54 0.36
C GLU A 30 22.76 5.09 0.59
N LEU A 31 21.67 4.64 -0.04
CA LEU A 31 21.22 3.25 0.01
C LEU A 31 22.28 2.29 -0.54
N VAL A 32 22.82 2.59 -1.72
CA VAL A 32 23.92 1.80 -2.33
C VAL A 32 25.15 1.77 -1.40
N ALA A 33 25.51 2.89 -0.76
CA ALA A 33 26.64 2.95 0.15
C ALA A 33 26.43 2.11 1.43
N LYS A 34 25.19 1.91 1.86
CA LYS A 34 24.81 1.05 3.00
C LYS A 34 24.53 -0.40 2.60
N GLY A 35 24.61 -0.74 1.31
CA GLY A 35 24.23 -2.06 0.79
C GLY A 35 22.73 -2.35 0.86
N GLU A 36 21.90 -1.30 0.96
CA GLU A 36 20.44 -1.40 0.94
C GLU A 36 19.92 -1.31 -0.51
N GLU A 37 18.90 -2.10 -0.84
CA GLU A 37 18.25 -2.05 -2.16
C GLU A 37 17.48 -0.72 -2.34
N ASP A 38 17.50 -0.17 -3.56
CA ASP A 38 16.73 1.01 -3.92
C ASP A 38 15.22 0.70 -3.91
N PHE A 39 14.40 1.57 -3.32
CA PHE A 39 12.97 1.31 -3.13
C PHE A 39 12.23 1.04 -4.44
N ASP A 40 12.59 1.74 -5.53
CA ASP A 40 11.97 1.51 -6.84
C ASP A 40 12.20 0.06 -7.33
N SER A 41 13.38 -0.52 -7.04
CA SER A 41 13.68 -1.91 -7.38
C SER A 41 12.92 -2.89 -6.48
N LEU A 42 12.81 -2.60 -5.19
CA LEU A 42 12.08 -3.44 -4.25
C LEU A 42 10.57 -3.44 -4.52
N LEU A 43 9.98 -2.27 -4.81
CA LEU A 43 8.58 -2.14 -5.21
C LEU A 43 8.30 -2.87 -6.52
N ALA A 44 9.22 -2.78 -7.49
CA ALA A 44 9.10 -3.52 -8.75
C ALA A 44 9.19 -5.05 -8.51
N LYS A 45 10.01 -5.49 -7.58
CA LYS A 45 10.11 -6.90 -7.18
C LYS A 45 8.80 -7.39 -6.55
N PHE A 46 8.23 -6.64 -5.60
CA PHE A 46 6.93 -6.98 -5.01
C PHE A 46 5.82 -7.03 -6.06
N ALA A 47 5.79 -6.05 -6.97
CA ALA A 47 4.81 -6.06 -8.06
C ALA A 47 4.96 -7.27 -8.99
N ALA A 48 6.20 -7.71 -9.25
CA ALA A 48 6.46 -8.90 -10.07
C ALA A 48 6.09 -10.20 -9.34
N GLU A 49 6.37 -10.30 -8.04
CA GLU A 49 5.98 -11.44 -7.19
C GLU A 49 4.44 -11.57 -7.12
N ASP A 50 3.75 -10.44 -6.94
CA ASP A 50 2.28 -10.41 -6.93
C ASP A 50 1.67 -10.68 -8.30
N ALA A 51 2.26 -10.17 -9.38
CA ALA A 51 1.79 -10.44 -10.74
C ALA A 51 1.95 -11.91 -11.15
N ALA A 52 2.88 -12.64 -10.52
CA ALA A 52 3.04 -14.08 -10.73
C ALA A 52 1.93 -14.92 -10.07
N LEU A 53 1.13 -14.33 -9.17
CA LEU A 53 -0.03 -14.99 -8.57
C LEU A 53 -1.16 -15.12 -9.60
N ASN A 54 -1.20 -16.22 -10.35
CA ASN A 54 -2.21 -16.37 -11.42
C ASN A 54 -3.63 -16.70 -10.92
N VAL A 55 -3.85 -16.86 -9.61
CA VAL A 55 -5.11 -17.37 -9.04
C VAL A 55 -5.43 -16.69 -7.71
N VAL A 56 -6.70 -16.32 -7.51
CA VAL A 56 -7.24 -15.90 -6.22
C VAL A 56 -7.36 -17.11 -5.30
N LYS A 57 -6.79 -17.03 -4.10
CA LYS A 57 -6.90 -18.07 -3.07
C LYS A 57 -7.49 -17.51 -1.79
N GLU A 58 -8.36 -18.28 -1.16
CA GLU A 58 -8.91 -18.00 0.16
C GLU A 58 -8.55 -19.14 1.10
N GLU A 59 -7.89 -18.83 2.21
CA GLU A 59 -7.40 -19.85 3.14
C GLU A 59 -7.86 -19.51 4.55
N VAL A 60 -8.40 -20.50 5.27
CA VAL A 60 -8.65 -20.38 6.71
C VAL A 60 -7.30 -20.39 7.42
N VAL A 61 -7.02 -19.32 8.15
CA VAL A 61 -5.72 -19.10 8.79
C VAL A 61 -5.87 -18.83 10.28
N SER A 62 -4.75 -18.93 11.00
CA SER A 62 -4.65 -18.37 12.34
C SER A 62 -4.81 -16.85 12.32
N PRO A 63 -5.12 -16.20 13.46
CA PRO A 63 -5.14 -14.74 13.55
C PRO A 63 -3.87 -14.08 12.99
N PRO A 64 -3.98 -12.90 12.35
CA PRO A 64 -2.83 -12.18 11.81
C PRO A 64 -1.73 -11.96 12.85
N SER A 65 -0.48 -11.94 12.38
CA SER A 65 0.67 -11.64 13.24
C SER A 65 0.53 -10.27 13.92
N ARG A 66 1.19 -10.11 15.08
CA ARG A 66 1.30 -8.80 15.76
C ARG A 66 1.79 -7.74 14.79
N ARG A 67 1.08 -6.62 14.73
CA ARG A 67 1.35 -5.49 13.82
C ARG A 67 0.71 -4.21 14.34
N SER A 68 1.21 -3.07 13.89
CA SER A 68 0.68 -1.73 14.12
C SER A 68 0.42 -1.04 12.79
N CYS A 69 -0.23 0.13 12.82
CA CYS A 69 -0.44 0.98 11.64
C CYS A 69 -1.15 0.26 10.46
N PHE A 70 -1.90 -0.80 10.75
CA PHE A 70 -2.81 -1.47 9.82
C PHE A 70 -4.19 -0.81 9.88
N THR A 71 -5.05 -1.13 8.92
CA THR A 71 -6.47 -0.75 8.96
C THR A 71 -7.32 -1.97 9.28
N LEU A 72 -8.29 -1.83 10.18
CA LEU A 72 -9.35 -2.81 10.45
C LEU A 72 -10.70 -2.10 10.36
N ILE A 73 -11.48 -2.42 9.34
CA ILE A 73 -12.76 -1.74 9.05
C ILE A 73 -13.89 -2.74 8.84
N PRO A 74 -15.15 -2.38 9.09
CA PRO A 74 -16.28 -3.27 8.83
C PRO A 74 -16.45 -3.52 7.32
N HIS A 75 -16.81 -4.76 6.97
CA HIS A 75 -17.24 -5.09 5.62
C HIS A 75 -18.56 -4.36 5.31
N PRO A 76 -18.74 -3.77 4.11
CA PRO A 76 -19.84 -2.83 3.88
C PRO A 76 -21.22 -3.51 3.76
N THR A 77 -21.24 -4.83 3.55
CA THR A 77 -22.47 -5.59 3.28
C THR A 77 -22.56 -6.95 3.99
N GLN A 78 -21.54 -7.35 4.76
CA GLN A 78 -21.47 -8.67 5.40
C GLN A 78 -21.01 -8.53 6.85
N ASP A 79 -21.33 -9.53 7.68
CA ASP A 79 -20.90 -9.58 9.09
C ASP A 79 -19.43 -10.01 9.21
N GLN A 80 -18.54 -9.20 8.64
CA GLN A 80 -17.10 -9.43 8.61
C GLN A 80 -16.34 -8.13 8.92
N LEU A 81 -15.11 -8.28 9.39
CA LEU A 81 -14.14 -7.19 9.45
C LEU A 81 -13.06 -7.43 8.40
N ILE A 82 -12.54 -6.35 7.81
CA ILE A 82 -11.49 -6.37 6.79
C ILE A 82 -10.23 -5.79 7.41
N LEU A 83 -9.14 -6.56 7.44
CA LEU A 83 -7.82 -6.11 7.85
C LEU A 83 -6.91 -6.01 6.64
N PHE A 84 -6.18 -4.90 6.52
CA PHE A 84 -5.19 -4.73 5.45
C PHE A 84 -3.91 -4.06 5.95
N GLY A 85 -2.77 -4.64 5.55
CA GLY A 85 -1.43 -4.09 5.69
C GLY A 85 -0.91 -3.96 7.12
N GLY A 86 -0.11 -2.92 7.34
CA GLY A 86 0.54 -2.59 8.61
C GLY A 86 2.01 -2.96 8.66
N GLU A 87 2.59 -2.83 9.86
CA GLU A 87 4.00 -3.10 10.10
C GLU A 87 4.25 -3.74 11.46
N TYR A 88 5.42 -4.34 11.63
CA TYR A 88 5.90 -4.83 12.91
C TYR A 88 7.40 -4.57 13.06
N PHE A 89 7.80 -4.01 14.19
CA PHE A 89 9.20 -3.87 14.56
C PHE A 89 9.54 -4.80 15.71
N ASN A 90 10.53 -5.67 15.50
CA ASN A 90 10.94 -6.65 16.52
C ASN A 90 12.07 -6.17 17.44
N GLY A 91 12.46 -4.89 17.36
CA GLY A 91 13.62 -4.32 18.07
C GLY A 91 14.90 -4.26 17.23
N SER A 92 14.93 -4.91 16.07
CA SER A 92 16.08 -4.89 15.15
C SER A 92 15.67 -4.65 13.69
N LYS A 93 14.57 -5.28 13.25
CA LYS A 93 14.08 -5.24 11.87
C LYS A 93 12.60 -4.85 11.83
N THR A 94 12.25 -4.07 10.82
CA THR A 94 10.88 -3.76 10.44
C THR A 94 10.39 -4.72 9.37
N PHE A 95 9.18 -5.22 9.57
CA PHE A 95 8.43 -6.05 8.65
C PHE A 95 7.21 -5.24 8.21
N MET A 96 7.01 -5.09 6.90
CA MET A 96 5.88 -4.40 6.32
C MET A 96 4.96 -5.43 5.66
N TYR A 97 3.65 -5.22 5.70
CA TYR A 97 2.67 -6.18 5.21
C TYR A 97 1.74 -5.57 4.13
N ASN A 98 1.28 -6.39 3.19
CA ASN A 98 0.22 -6.12 2.20
C ASN A 98 -0.85 -7.23 2.18
N ASP A 99 -0.87 -8.08 3.20
CA ASP A 99 -1.86 -9.14 3.30
C ASP A 99 -3.26 -8.55 3.57
N LEU A 100 -4.26 -9.20 2.95
CA LEU A 100 -5.67 -8.90 3.10
C LEU A 100 -6.35 -10.04 3.85
N PHE A 101 -6.97 -9.71 4.97
CA PHE A 101 -7.72 -10.68 5.77
C PHE A 101 -9.17 -10.26 5.99
N PHE A 102 -10.02 -11.27 6.11
CA PHE A 102 -11.41 -11.14 6.51
C PHE A 102 -11.63 -11.93 7.80
N TYR A 103 -12.18 -11.27 8.81
CA TYR A 103 -12.62 -11.92 10.04
C TYR A 103 -14.13 -12.13 9.99
N HIS A 104 -14.56 -13.40 9.97
CA HIS A 104 -15.97 -13.76 9.98
C HIS A 104 -16.50 -13.79 11.41
N ILE A 105 -17.26 -12.77 11.79
CA ILE A 105 -17.71 -12.56 13.18
C ILE A 105 -18.55 -13.75 13.68
N LYS A 106 -19.47 -14.26 12.86
CA LYS A 106 -20.35 -15.38 13.23
C LYS A 106 -19.64 -16.72 13.37
N HIS A 107 -18.52 -16.90 12.67
CA HIS A 107 -17.81 -18.17 12.61
C HIS A 107 -16.50 -18.14 13.40
N ASP A 108 -16.15 -17.00 14.00
CA ASP A 108 -14.93 -16.78 14.77
C ASP A 108 -13.69 -17.32 14.04
N ARG A 109 -13.53 -16.91 12.78
CA ARG A 109 -12.41 -17.38 11.93
C ARG A 109 -11.86 -16.30 11.04
N TRP A 110 -10.55 -16.39 10.80
CA TRP A 110 -9.83 -15.54 9.86
C TRP A 110 -9.68 -16.26 8.52
N ILE A 111 -9.94 -15.53 7.45
CA ILE A 111 -9.66 -15.92 6.07
C ILE A 111 -8.60 -14.97 5.52
N GLN A 112 -7.52 -15.51 4.97
CA GLN A 112 -6.59 -14.73 4.17
C GLN A 112 -6.98 -14.83 2.70
N VAL A 113 -7.03 -13.68 2.02
CA VAL A 113 -7.34 -13.60 0.60
C VAL A 113 -6.09 -13.17 -0.15
N LEU A 114 -5.55 -14.09 -0.96
CA LEU A 114 -4.38 -13.89 -1.80
C LEU A 114 -4.84 -13.59 -3.21
N THR A 115 -4.47 -12.42 -3.73
CA THR A 115 -4.91 -11.97 -5.05
C THR A 115 -3.74 -11.32 -5.80
N PRO A 116 -3.65 -11.50 -7.12
CA PRO A 116 -2.63 -10.81 -7.91
C PRO A 116 -2.78 -9.30 -7.84
N ASN A 117 -1.68 -8.62 -8.20
CA ASN A 117 -1.63 -7.17 -8.38
C ASN A 117 -2.05 -6.40 -7.12
N SER A 118 -1.68 -6.88 -5.94
CA SER A 118 -1.99 -6.18 -4.70
C SER A 118 -1.16 -4.89 -4.58
N PRO A 119 -1.65 -3.88 -3.84
CA PRO A 119 -0.81 -2.75 -3.45
C PRO A 119 0.45 -3.25 -2.72
N PRO A 120 1.62 -2.64 -2.96
CA PRO A 120 2.84 -2.96 -2.23
C PRO A 120 2.67 -2.87 -0.69
N PRO A 121 3.49 -3.61 0.08
CA PRO A 121 3.49 -3.54 1.55
C PRO A 121 3.48 -2.10 2.04
N ARG A 122 2.56 -1.81 2.97
CA ARG A 122 2.35 -0.44 3.44
C ARG A 122 1.77 -0.41 4.85
N SER A 123 2.16 0.63 5.58
CA SER A 123 1.62 0.97 6.90
C SER A 123 1.17 2.43 6.92
N GLY A 124 0.32 2.79 7.88
CA GLY A 124 -0.16 4.17 8.05
C GLY A 124 -1.08 4.65 6.92
N HIS A 125 -1.51 3.75 6.02
CA HIS A 125 -2.48 4.06 4.97
C HIS A 125 -3.86 4.32 5.57
N GLN A 126 -4.72 4.97 4.78
CA GLN A 126 -6.13 5.14 5.11
C GLN A 126 -6.96 4.17 4.30
N ALA A 127 -8.01 3.61 4.91
CA ALA A 127 -8.93 2.70 4.23
C ALA A 127 -10.40 3.04 4.50
N VAL A 128 -11.25 2.90 3.50
CA VAL A 128 -12.70 3.03 3.61
C VAL A 128 -13.41 1.96 2.79
N ALA A 129 -14.46 1.39 3.35
CA ALA A 129 -15.31 0.41 2.68
C ALA A 129 -16.64 1.04 2.26
N LEU A 130 -17.08 0.75 1.03
CA LEU A 130 -18.33 1.24 0.46
C LEU A 130 -19.13 0.07 -0.12
N GLY A 131 -20.45 0.04 0.06
CA GLY A 131 -21.32 -1.02 -0.48
C GLY A 131 -21.61 -0.94 -1.98
N ARG A 132 -21.02 0.03 -2.68
CA ARG A 132 -21.25 0.25 -4.12
C ARG A 132 -20.65 -0.88 -4.95
N GLY A 133 -21.29 -1.25 -6.07
CA GLY A 133 -20.72 -2.17 -7.06
C GLY A 133 -20.45 -3.59 -6.56
N GLY A 134 -21.21 -4.06 -5.55
CA GLY A 134 -20.96 -5.35 -4.90
C GLY A 134 -19.99 -5.28 -3.71
N GLY A 135 -19.47 -4.08 -3.40
CA GLY A 135 -18.56 -3.83 -2.29
C GLY A 135 -17.19 -3.39 -2.80
N GLN A 136 -16.67 -2.32 -2.22
CA GLN A 136 -15.36 -1.77 -2.56
C GLN A 136 -14.60 -1.42 -1.29
N LEU A 137 -13.34 -1.85 -1.20
CA LEU A 137 -12.38 -1.37 -0.21
C LEU A 137 -11.41 -0.42 -0.91
N TRP A 138 -11.39 0.83 -0.48
CA TRP A 138 -10.49 1.86 -0.99
C TRP A 138 -9.32 2.03 -0.04
N VAL A 139 -8.10 2.08 -0.57
CA VAL A 139 -6.86 2.27 0.20
C VAL A 139 -6.05 3.40 -0.42
N PHE A 140 -5.72 4.41 0.38
CA PHE A 140 -4.95 5.57 -0.07
C PHE A 140 -3.66 5.73 0.74
N GLY A 141 -2.58 5.99 0.01
CA GLY A 141 -1.29 6.37 0.57
C GLY A 141 -0.70 5.33 1.52
N GLY A 142 -0.16 5.82 2.64
CA GLY A 142 0.67 5.05 3.56
C GLY A 142 2.14 5.19 3.24
N GLU A 143 2.97 4.41 3.92
CA GLU A 143 4.41 4.40 3.72
C GLU A 143 4.99 3.00 3.73
N PHE A 144 6.19 2.89 3.16
CA PHE A 144 7.02 1.70 3.23
C PHE A 144 8.36 2.08 3.86
N SER A 145 8.73 1.39 4.93
CA SER A 145 9.98 1.62 5.65
C SER A 145 11.05 0.62 5.23
N SER A 146 12.31 1.06 5.21
CA SER A 146 13.44 0.13 5.09
C SER A 146 13.51 -0.80 6.31
N VAL A 147 14.19 -1.94 6.17
CA VAL A 147 14.28 -2.97 7.21
C VAL A 147 14.82 -2.42 8.54
N ASN A 148 15.66 -1.38 8.51
CA ASN A 148 16.25 -0.74 9.69
C ASN A 148 15.65 0.64 10.03
N GLN A 149 14.50 0.99 9.43
CA GLN A 149 13.83 2.30 9.60
C GLN A 149 14.70 3.52 9.27
N SER A 150 15.75 3.32 8.47
CA SER A 150 16.65 4.40 8.07
C SER A 150 16.00 5.34 7.03
N HIS A 151 15.05 4.81 6.26
CA HIS A 151 14.46 5.49 5.12
C HIS A 151 12.98 5.10 4.94
N PHE A 152 12.18 6.03 4.44
CA PHE A 152 10.73 5.88 4.25
C PHE A 152 10.35 6.29 2.82
N TYR A 153 9.52 5.48 2.18
CA TYR A 153 8.85 5.80 0.93
C TYR A 153 7.39 6.11 1.21
N HIS A 154 6.92 7.32 0.90
CA HIS A 154 5.52 7.70 1.09
C HIS A 154 4.72 7.49 -0.19
N PHE A 155 3.70 6.65 -0.11
CA PHE A 155 2.79 6.40 -1.22
C PHE A 155 1.83 7.58 -1.40
N LYS A 156 1.53 7.87 -2.67
CA LYS A 156 0.52 8.85 -3.08
C LYS A 156 -0.52 8.23 -4.02
N ASP A 157 -0.50 6.91 -4.12
CA ASP A 157 -1.38 6.13 -4.98
C ASP A 157 -2.72 5.82 -4.30
N LEU A 158 -3.69 5.49 -5.12
CA LEU A 158 -5.03 5.10 -4.72
C LEU A 158 -5.31 3.72 -5.30
N TRP A 159 -5.78 2.83 -4.44
CA TRP A 159 -6.15 1.46 -4.79
C TRP A 159 -7.59 1.19 -4.43
N VAL A 160 -8.24 0.34 -5.21
CA VAL A 160 -9.55 -0.21 -4.90
C VAL A 160 -9.49 -1.73 -5.00
N PHE A 161 -10.02 -2.41 -3.98
CA PHE A 161 -10.32 -3.83 -4.03
C PHE A 161 -11.82 -4.01 -4.25
N HIS A 162 -12.18 -4.63 -5.36
CA HIS A 162 -13.55 -4.99 -5.69
C HIS A 162 -13.90 -6.28 -4.94
N LEU A 163 -14.68 -6.17 -3.87
CA LEU A 163 -15.01 -7.28 -2.96
C LEU A 163 -15.81 -8.38 -3.65
N SER A 164 -16.63 -8.04 -4.63
CA SER A 164 -17.40 -9.00 -5.43
C SER A 164 -16.55 -9.83 -6.38
N GLU A 165 -15.37 -9.34 -6.77
CA GLU A 165 -14.49 -9.96 -7.75
C GLU A 165 -13.19 -10.51 -7.13
N ASN A 166 -12.94 -10.22 -5.85
CA ASN A 166 -11.67 -10.45 -5.17
C ASN A 166 -10.47 -9.92 -5.98
N LYS A 167 -10.55 -8.67 -6.42
CA LYS A 167 -9.58 -8.09 -7.35
C LYS A 167 -9.14 -6.69 -6.95
N TRP A 168 -7.83 -6.47 -6.93
CA TRP A 168 -7.23 -5.15 -6.82
C TRP A 168 -7.16 -4.43 -8.17
N GLU A 169 -7.32 -3.11 -8.09
CA GLU A 169 -7.11 -2.17 -9.19
C GLU A 169 -6.37 -0.93 -8.65
N LYS A 170 -5.31 -0.54 -9.35
CA LYS A 170 -4.62 0.73 -9.10
C LYS A 170 -5.32 1.85 -9.88
N VAL A 171 -5.77 2.87 -9.17
CA VAL A 171 -6.53 3.99 -9.74
C VAL A 171 -5.62 5.14 -10.20
N THR A 172 -4.57 5.47 -9.41
CA THR A 172 -3.60 6.54 -9.72
C THR A 172 -2.19 6.16 -9.29
#